data_AF-A0A146F7G6-F1
#
_entry.id   AF-A0A146F7G6-F1
#
_cell.length_a   1.000
_cell.length_b   1.000
_cell.length_c   1.000
_cell.angle_alpha   90.00
_cell.angle_beta   90.00
_cell.angle_gamma   90.00
#
_symmetry.space_group_name_H-M   'P 1'
#
loop_
_entity.id
_entity.type
_entity.pdbx_description
1 polymer ?
#
loop_
_entity_poly.entity_id
_entity_poly.type
_entity_poly.pdbx_seq_one_letter_code
_entity_poly.pdbx_strand_id
1 'polypeptide(L)'
;MSPTSCTAIQILDKLYEHVMKLRTSVSENGQIDLHNLENVEHVMNFDFEHLNEEAVPPLYFEPMQPADLKQFPPDPAKLRHFFDITEQDSQDPNCCRQISDLISDYATRKAVSHQHLQIVEAPDSTFYLEASLSWPYGERGWWEACYVLEPKPEPINGKCYPHLALHLLDRTAVAHDDGSILYSEFSALVIAMRGRALQPKVDSESEREELYDHEDAGEEYKEVLPQPCKAMFPDEETFPVLLISCVLPQHARIFAACMYQGKLVIRQSKLYSFEWRDKAPVELFTRVFLSKPVDIKGETGLC
;
A
#
# COMPACT_ATOMS: atom_id res chain seq x y z
N MET A 1 -5.78 -22.15 -28.52
CA MET A 1 -4.95 -21.73 -27.38
C MET A 1 -4.81 -20.23 -27.47
N SER A 2 -5.63 -19.48 -26.74
CA SER A 2 -5.61 -18.01 -26.72
C SER A 2 -4.62 -17.55 -25.65
N PRO A 3 -3.56 -16.80 -25.99
CA PRO A 3 -2.63 -16.22 -25.03
C PRO A 3 -3.22 -14.91 -24.51
N THR A 4 -4.18 -14.97 -23.59
CA THR A 4 -4.55 -13.80 -22.79
C THR A 4 -3.56 -13.65 -21.65
N SER A 5 -2.37 -13.13 -21.96
CA SER A 5 -1.53 -12.54 -20.91
C SER A 5 -2.32 -11.39 -20.28
N CYS A 6 -2.59 -11.47 -18.97
CA CYS A 6 -3.40 -10.49 -18.22
C CYS A 6 -2.96 -9.06 -18.52
N THR A 7 -3.87 -8.24 -19.06
CA THR A 7 -3.60 -6.85 -19.48
C THR A 7 -3.10 -6.00 -18.30
N ALA A 8 -3.59 -6.27 -17.08
CA ALA A 8 -3.13 -5.58 -15.86
C ALA A 8 -1.64 -5.79 -15.58
N ILE A 9 -1.14 -7.04 -15.67
CA ILE A 9 0.27 -7.37 -15.44
C ILE A 9 1.16 -6.62 -16.44
N GLN A 10 0.77 -6.60 -17.73
CA GLN A 10 1.55 -5.90 -18.76
C GLN A 10 1.64 -4.40 -18.52
N ILE A 11 0.57 -3.78 -18.01
CA ILE A 11 0.57 -2.37 -17.65
C ILE A 11 1.46 -2.13 -16.44
N LEU A 12 1.31 -2.95 -15.39
CA LEU A 12 2.11 -2.87 -14.17
C LEU A 12 3.61 -3.06 -14.45
N ASP A 13 3.99 -3.97 -15.36
CA ASP A 13 5.37 -4.12 -15.82
C ASP A 13 5.88 -2.84 -16.52
N LYS A 14 5.09 -2.24 -17.42
CA LYS A 14 5.48 -0.97 -18.08
C LYS A 14 5.64 0.19 -17.08
N LEU A 15 4.76 0.27 -16.10
CA LEU A 15 4.82 1.29 -15.05
C LEU A 15 6.03 1.04 -14.14
N TYR A 16 6.34 -0.22 -13.82
CA TYR A 16 7.53 -0.59 -13.06
C TYR A 16 8.81 -0.18 -13.82
N GLU A 17 8.90 -0.46 -15.12
CA GLU A 17 10.02 0.01 -15.96
C GLU A 17 10.15 1.54 -15.96
N HIS A 18 9.03 2.25 -15.91
CA HIS A 18 9.04 3.71 -15.79
C HIS A 18 9.57 4.16 -14.42
N VAL A 19 9.11 3.56 -13.32
CA VAL A 19 9.62 3.79 -11.97
C VAL A 19 11.13 3.56 -11.92
N MET A 20 11.61 2.44 -12.47
CA MET A 20 13.04 2.10 -12.50
C MET A 20 13.88 3.13 -13.28
N LYS A 21 13.33 3.75 -14.33
CA LYS A 21 14.01 4.83 -15.07
C LYS A 21 14.06 6.14 -14.31
N LEU A 22 13.01 6.46 -13.55
CA LEU A 22 12.92 7.71 -12.79
C LEU A 22 13.83 7.73 -11.55
N ARG A 23 14.16 6.57 -10.96
CA ARG A 23 14.85 6.46 -9.67
C ARG A 23 16.14 7.29 -9.53
N THR A 24 16.87 7.50 -10.64
CA THR A 24 18.13 8.25 -10.66
C THR A 24 17.97 9.73 -11.04
N SER A 25 16.77 10.16 -11.45
CA SER A 25 16.50 11.49 -12.00
C SER A 25 15.37 12.25 -11.28
N VAL A 26 14.87 11.73 -10.16
CA VAL A 26 13.87 12.39 -9.32
C VAL A 26 14.34 13.80 -8.94
N SER A 27 13.45 14.80 -8.88
CA SER A 27 13.80 16.13 -8.38
C SER A 27 14.15 16.10 -6.88
N GLU A 28 14.79 17.15 -6.37
CA GLU A 28 15.10 17.26 -4.93
C GLU A 28 13.86 17.23 -4.04
N ASN A 29 12.74 17.75 -4.54
CA ASN A 29 11.47 17.77 -3.82
C ASN A 29 10.67 16.45 -3.94
N GLY A 30 11.21 15.43 -4.62
CA GLY A 30 10.59 14.11 -4.75
C GLY A 30 9.36 14.03 -5.65
N GLN A 31 8.83 15.16 -6.14
CA GLN A 31 7.59 15.20 -6.92
C GLN A 31 7.78 14.63 -8.33
N ILE A 32 6.75 13.97 -8.85
CA ILE A 32 6.70 13.52 -10.24
C ILE A 32 5.41 13.95 -10.92
N ASP A 33 5.47 14.11 -12.25
CA ASP A 33 4.31 14.42 -13.08
C ASP A 33 3.78 13.15 -13.76
N LEU A 34 2.53 12.81 -13.46
CA LEU A 34 1.85 11.65 -14.03
C LEU A 34 1.04 11.98 -15.29
N HIS A 35 0.88 13.26 -15.66
CA HIS A 35 -0.05 13.68 -16.72
C HIS A 35 0.27 13.10 -18.10
N ASN A 36 1.53 12.73 -18.35
CA ASN A 36 1.96 12.14 -19.62
C ASN A 36 1.91 10.61 -19.65
N LEU A 37 1.44 9.96 -18.58
CA LEU A 37 1.30 8.51 -18.51
C LEU A 37 -0.10 8.08 -18.95
N GLU A 38 -0.21 7.56 -20.18
CA GLU A 38 -1.49 7.16 -20.79
C GLU A 38 -2.30 6.14 -19.95
N ASN A 39 -1.59 5.31 -19.18
CA ASN A 39 -2.16 4.23 -18.36
C ASN A 39 -2.37 4.61 -16.90
N VAL A 40 -2.27 5.89 -16.53
CA VAL A 40 -2.46 6.36 -15.16
C VAL A 40 -3.55 7.42 -15.11
N GLU A 41 -4.46 7.27 -14.17
CA GLU A 41 -5.47 8.27 -13.83
C GLU A 41 -5.27 8.68 -12.38
N HIS A 42 -4.97 9.96 -12.14
CA HIS A 42 -4.70 10.48 -10.80
C HIS A 42 -5.81 11.44 -10.37
N VAL A 43 -6.60 11.00 -9.39
CA VAL A 43 -7.70 11.75 -8.80
C VAL A 43 -7.23 12.36 -7.50
N MET A 44 -7.02 13.67 -7.50
CA MET A 44 -6.59 14.44 -6.34
C MET A 44 -7.78 14.85 -5.46
N ASN A 45 -7.51 15.15 -4.19
CA ASN A 45 -8.50 15.61 -3.21
C ASN A 45 -9.71 14.68 -3.04
N PHE A 46 -9.50 13.37 -3.16
CA PHE A 46 -10.53 12.38 -2.87
C PHE A 46 -10.90 12.42 -1.39
N ASP A 47 -12.20 12.46 -1.09
CA ASP A 47 -12.71 12.53 0.28
C ASP A 47 -12.74 11.14 0.94
N PHE A 48 -11.74 10.87 1.78
CA PHE A 48 -11.67 9.66 2.60
C PHE A 48 -12.41 9.81 3.94
N GLU A 49 -12.85 11.02 4.30
CA GLU A 49 -13.68 11.26 5.50
C GLU A 49 -15.13 10.87 5.22
N HIS A 50 -15.62 11.12 4.00
CA HIS A 50 -16.97 10.80 3.53
C HIS A 50 -16.90 9.98 2.24
N LEU A 51 -16.76 8.66 2.38
CA LEU A 51 -16.65 7.76 1.24
C LEU A 51 -17.90 7.83 0.35
N ASN A 52 -17.68 8.11 -0.93
CA ASN A 52 -18.72 8.13 -1.94
C ASN A 52 -18.91 6.73 -2.54
N GLU A 53 -20.08 6.12 -2.32
CA GLU A 53 -20.46 4.83 -2.90
C GLU A 53 -20.57 4.87 -4.44
N GLU A 54 -20.70 6.07 -5.03
CA GLU A 54 -20.80 6.28 -6.48
C GLU A 54 -19.44 6.53 -7.18
N ALA A 55 -18.31 6.38 -6.47
CA ALA A 55 -16.99 6.56 -7.08
C ALA A 55 -16.75 5.52 -8.20
N VAL A 56 -16.17 5.94 -9.32
CA VAL A 56 -15.81 5.03 -10.44
C VAL A 56 -14.28 5.06 -10.63
N PRO A 57 -13.57 3.91 -10.56
CA PRO A 57 -14.04 2.62 -10.06
C PRO A 57 -14.50 2.70 -8.60
N PRO A 58 -15.34 1.79 -8.11
CA PRO A 58 -15.72 1.81 -6.71
C PRO A 58 -14.50 1.62 -5.79
N LEU A 59 -14.59 2.10 -4.55
CA LEU A 59 -13.53 1.89 -3.57
C LEU A 59 -13.59 0.43 -3.10
N TYR A 60 -12.60 -0.37 -3.45
CA TYR A 60 -12.51 -1.79 -3.07
C TYR A 60 -12.16 -2.03 -1.59
N PHE A 61 -12.18 -0.97 -0.77
CA PHE A 61 -11.84 -0.99 0.65
C PHE A 61 -13.00 -0.44 1.47
N GLU A 62 -13.39 -1.15 2.52
CA GLU A 62 -14.35 -0.68 3.52
C GLU A 62 -13.60 -0.42 4.84
N PRO A 63 -13.39 0.85 5.23
CA PRO A 63 -12.74 1.18 6.49
C PRO A 63 -13.46 0.61 7.69
N MET A 64 -12.70 0.24 8.72
CA MET A 64 -13.25 -0.18 10.00
C MET A 64 -14.20 0.88 10.55
N GLN A 65 -15.34 0.46 11.12
CA GLN A 65 -16.29 1.40 11.69
C GLN A 65 -15.74 2.03 12.99
N PRO A 66 -16.05 3.30 13.30
CA PRO A 66 -15.58 3.97 14.53
C PRO A 66 -15.94 3.20 15.80
N ALA A 67 -17.15 2.63 15.82
CA ALA A 67 -17.66 1.87 16.95
C ALA A 67 -16.87 0.56 17.17
N ASP A 68 -16.36 -0.05 16.10
CA ASP A 68 -15.57 -1.28 16.19
C ASP A 68 -14.15 -0.99 16.65
N LEU A 69 -13.51 0.05 16.12
CA LEU A 69 -12.16 0.44 16.56
C LEU A 69 -12.12 0.74 18.06
N LYS A 70 -13.16 1.40 18.60
CA LYS A 70 -13.29 1.71 20.03
C LYS A 70 -13.37 0.48 20.94
N GLN A 71 -13.74 -0.69 20.41
CA GLN A 71 -13.75 -1.95 21.17
C GLN A 71 -12.35 -2.53 21.36
N PHE A 72 -11.34 -2.02 20.64
CA PHE A 72 -9.97 -2.50 20.66
C PHE A 72 -8.97 -1.40 20.99
N PRO A 73 -9.08 -0.74 22.17
CA PRO A 73 -8.18 0.34 22.52
C PRO A 73 -6.72 -0.14 22.63
N PRO A 74 -5.75 0.71 22.29
CA PRO A 74 -4.34 0.40 22.48
C PRO A 74 -4.02 0.22 23.97
N ASP A 75 -3.01 -0.60 24.27
CA ASP A 75 -2.48 -0.77 25.62
C ASP A 75 -1.67 0.49 26.01
N PRO A 76 -2.11 1.27 27.01
CA PRO A 76 -1.43 2.52 27.37
C PRO A 76 0.04 2.32 27.78
N ALA A 77 0.40 1.14 28.29
CA ALA A 77 1.78 0.82 28.68
C ALA A 77 2.70 0.53 27.49
N LYS A 78 2.13 0.30 26.30
CA LYS A 78 2.87 -0.04 25.07
C LYS A 78 2.84 1.08 24.03
N LEU A 79 2.09 2.15 24.29
CA LEU A 79 2.03 3.30 23.41
C LEU A 79 3.42 3.92 23.27
N ARG A 80 3.89 4.03 22.03
CA ARG A 80 5.13 4.72 21.72
C ARG A 80 4.97 6.21 21.98
N HIS A 81 6.09 6.84 22.32
CA HIS A 81 6.13 8.28 22.48
C HIS A 81 5.85 8.96 21.14
N PHE A 82 5.04 10.02 21.19
CA PHE A 82 4.76 10.87 20.04
C PHE A 82 4.95 12.32 20.49
N PHE A 83 5.85 13.04 19.84
CA PHE A 83 6.09 14.45 20.12
C PHE A 83 5.37 15.36 19.12
N ASP A 84 4.96 16.52 19.63
CA ASP A 84 4.50 17.61 18.79
C ASP A 84 5.71 18.30 18.15
N ILE A 85 5.56 18.74 16.90
CA ILE A 85 6.68 19.32 16.16
C ILE A 85 7.04 20.70 16.72
N THR A 86 8.33 20.96 16.89
CA THR A 86 8.86 22.32 17.09
C THR A 86 9.58 22.79 15.83
N GLU A 87 9.86 24.10 15.70
CA GLU A 87 10.59 24.65 14.55
C GLU A 87 11.96 23.96 14.31
N GLN A 88 12.56 23.36 15.35
CA GLN A 88 13.84 22.66 15.28
C GLN A 88 13.73 21.21 14.75
N ASP A 89 12.55 20.59 14.80
CA ASP A 89 12.35 19.15 14.54
C ASP A 89 11.83 18.85 13.12
N SER A 90 11.60 19.88 12.30
CA SER A 90 10.93 19.76 10.99
C SER A 90 11.66 18.90 9.93
N GLN A 91 12.89 18.48 10.20
CA GLN A 91 13.69 17.63 9.31
C GLN A 91 14.12 16.33 10.01
N ASP A 92 13.58 16.00 11.19
CA ASP A 92 13.92 14.74 11.86
C ASP A 92 13.30 13.56 11.08
N PRO A 93 14.11 12.63 10.55
CA PRO A 93 13.60 11.44 9.86
C PRO A 93 12.69 10.55 10.73
N ASN A 94 12.72 10.71 12.05
CA ASN A 94 11.81 10.02 12.97
C ASN A 94 10.37 10.53 12.91
N CYS A 95 10.11 11.73 12.38
CA CYS A 95 8.76 12.26 12.32
C CYS A 95 7.82 11.42 11.44
N CYS A 96 8.26 10.98 10.26
CA CYS A 96 7.48 10.06 9.43
C CYS A 96 7.20 8.74 10.17
N ARG A 97 8.21 8.22 10.87
CA ARG A 97 8.09 6.97 11.63
C ARG A 97 7.12 7.09 12.80
N GLN A 98 7.10 8.22 13.51
CA GLN A 98 6.14 8.44 14.60
C GLN A 98 4.69 8.42 14.15
N ILE A 99 4.38 8.93 12.96
CA ILE A 99 3.03 8.87 12.39
C ILE A 99 2.63 7.41 12.14
N SER A 100 3.49 6.68 11.44
CA SER A 100 3.30 5.26 11.15
C SER A 100 3.14 4.42 12.43
N ASP A 101 3.99 4.70 13.42
CA ASP A 101 3.98 4.05 14.73
C ASP A 101 2.70 4.36 15.52
N LEU A 102 2.24 5.62 15.50
CA LEU A 102 0.99 6.02 16.15
C LEU A 102 -0.22 5.32 15.52
N ILE A 103 -0.30 5.27 14.19
CA ILE A 103 -1.38 4.57 13.49
C ILE A 103 -1.35 3.07 13.80
N SER A 104 -0.15 2.47 13.79
CA SER A 104 0.09 1.06 14.09
C SER A 104 -0.26 0.69 15.54
N ASP A 105 0.05 1.57 16.51
CA ASP A 105 -0.29 1.38 17.92
C ASP A 105 -1.82 1.28 18.11
N TYR A 106 -2.58 2.11 17.40
CA TYR A 106 -4.05 2.07 17.42
C TYR A 106 -4.61 0.92 16.55
N ALA A 107 -3.88 0.45 15.55
CA ALA A 107 -4.20 -0.73 14.74
C ALA A 107 -3.85 -2.03 15.49
N THR A 108 -4.45 -2.22 16.67
CA THR A 108 -4.11 -3.36 17.53
C THR A 108 -4.30 -4.71 16.84
N ARG A 109 -3.54 -5.74 17.24
CA ARG A 109 -3.68 -7.11 16.71
C ARG A 109 -5.12 -7.65 16.78
N LYS A 110 -5.89 -7.22 17.78
CA LYS A 110 -7.31 -7.58 17.93
C LYS A 110 -8.18 -6.89 16.87
N ALA A 111 -7.94 -5.61 16.60
CA ALA A 111 -8.63 -4.87 15.55
C ALA A 111 -8.29 -5.42 14.14
N VAL A 112 -7.01 -5.70 13.88
CA VAL A 112 -6.54 -6.37 12.65
C VAL A 112 -7.26 -7.72 12.46
N SER A 113 -7.27 -8.55 13.49
CA SER A 113 -7.93 -9.86 13.44
C SER A 113 -9.45 -9.75 13.27
N HIS A 114 -10.09 -8.74 13.89
CA HIS A 114 -11.53 -8.50 13.74
C HIS A 114 -11.89 -8.20 12.28
N GLN A 115 -11.06 -7.44 11.56
CA GLN A 115 -11.22 -7.17 10.13
C GLN A 115 -10.77 -8.32 9.21
N HIS A 116 -10.40 -9.48 9.79
CA HIS A 116 -9.92 -10.66 9.05
C HIS A 116 -8.68 -10.34 8.22
N LEU A 117 -7.83 -9.45 8.74
CA LEU A 117 -6.54 -9.10 8.17
C LEU A 117 -5.42 -9.84 8.89
N GLN A 118 -4.27 -9.95 8.23
CA GLN A 118 -3.01 -10.39 8.82
C GLN A 118 -1.90 -9.44 8.41
N ILE A 119 -0.84 -9.42 9.23
CA ILE A 119 0.40 -8.74 8.86
C ILE A 119 1.06 -9.61 7.81
N VAL A 120 1.50 -8.99 6.72
CA VAL A 120 2.38 -9.62 5.76
C VAL A 120 3.73 -9.72 6.48
N GLU A 121 4.16 -10.94 6.78
CA GLU A 121 5.47 -11.24 7.37
C GLU A 121 5.92 -12.63 6.89
N ALA A 122 7.23 -12.87 6.82
CA ALA A 122 7.77 -14.19 6.53
C ALA A 122 7.73 -15.08 7.79
N PRO A 123 7.51 -16.40 7.67
CA PRO A 123 7.29 -17.14 6.43
C PRO A 123 5.82 -17.13 5.98
N ASP A 124 4.93 -16.38 6.64
CA ASP A 124 3.46 -16.42 6.53
C ASP A 124 2.85 -15.65 5.35
N SER A 125 3.59 -14.80 4.63
CA SER A 125 3.16 -14.22 3.34
C SER A 125 4.10 -14.51 2.16
N THR A 126 3.55 -14.79 0.96
CA THR A 126 4.33 -14.94 -0.29
C THR A 126 4.55 -13.64 -1.04
N PHE A 127 3.91 -12.55 -0.61
CA PHE A 127 4.05 -11.23 -1.24
C PHE A 127 5.50 -10.70 -1.20
N TYR A 128 6.25 -10.99 -0.12
CA TYR A 128 7.64 -10.55 0.03
C TYR A 128 8.62 -11.17 -0.98
N LEU A 129 8.24 -12.24 -1.67
CA LEU A 129 9.14 -12.89 -2.62
C LEU A 129 9.35 -12.01 -3.88
N GLU A 130 8.32 -11.33 -4.39
CA GLU A 130 8.41 -10.47 -5.60
C GLU A 130 8.71 -9.00 -5.31
N ALA A 131 8.40 -8.53 -4.09
CA ALA A 131 8.32 -7.11 -3.80
C ALA A 131 9.19 -6.73 -2.62
N SER A 132 10.45 -6.38 -2.90
CA SER A 132 11.15 -5.44 -2.03
C SER A 132 10.35 -4.14 -2.03
N LEU A 133 9.78 -3.78 -0.88
CA LEU A 133 9.07 -2.51 -0.71
C LEU A 133 9.97 -1.44 -0.07
N SER A 134 11.27 -1.50 -0.35
CA SER A 134 12.23 -0.48 0.09
C SER A 134 13.20 -0.19 -1.04
N TRP A 135 13.25 1.06 -1.49
CA TRP A 135 14.06 1.42 -2.65
C TRP A 135 14.81 2.74 -2.48
N PRO A 136 15.97 2.88 -3.13
CA PRO A 136 16.76 4.10 -3.11
C PRO A 136 16.19 5.18 -4.04
N TYR A 137 16.39 6.43 -3.64
CA TYR A 137 16.28 7.65 -4.44
C TYR A 137 17.58 7.95 -5.20
N GLY A 138 18.17 6.92 -5.82
CA GLY A 138 19.58 6.95 -6.21
C GLY A 138 20.47 7.10 -4.98
N GLU A 139 21.33 8.13 -4.95
CA GLU A 139 22.26 8.36 -3.83
C GLU A 139 21.67 9.19 -2.67
N ARG A 140 20.44 9.70 -2.81
CA ARG A 140 19.88 10.71 -1.89
C ARG A 140 19.19 10.16 -0.64
N GLY A 141 18.97 8.86 -0.58
CA GLY A 141 18.28 8.22 0.53
C GLY A 141 17.36 7.12 0.06
N TRP A 142 16.45 6.72 0.93
CA TRP A 142 15.60 5.55 0.76
C TRP A 142 14.20 5.87 1.25
N TRP A 143 13.21 5.33 0.56
CA TRP A 143 11.89 5.15 1.10
C TRP A 143 11.69 3.68 1.47
N GLU A 144 10.82 3.43 2.43
CA GLU A 144 10.47 2.07 2.84
C GLU A 144 8.96 1.97 3.08
N ALA A 145 8.36 0.86 2.68
CA ALA A 145 7.06 0.48 3.16
C ALA A 145 7.21 -0.34 4.45
N CYS A 146 6.32 -0.09 5.39
CA CYS A 146 6.22 -0.83 6.64
C CYS A 146 4.76 -1.13 6.94
N TYR A 147 4.53 -1.99 7.94
CA TYR A 147 3.18 -2.40 8.37
C TYR A 147 2.29 -2.78 7.19
N VAL A 148 2.69 -3.79 6.43
CA VAL A 148 1.91 -4.28 5.31
C VAL A 148 0.85 -5.24 5.85
N LEU A 149 -0.41 -5.01 5.51
CA LEU A 149 -1.55 -5.86 5.83
C LEU A 149 -2.12 -6.48 4.56
N GLU A 150 -2.56 -7.73 4.68
CA GLU A 150 -3.34 -8.42 3.67
C GLU A 150 -4.55 -9.12 4.31
N PRO A 151 -5.61 -9.41 3.54
CA PRO A 151 -6.67 -10.29 3.98
C PRO A 151 -6.12 -11.67 4.36
N LYS A 152 -6.63 -12.26 5.44
CA LYS A 152 -6.27 -13.63 5.82
C LYS A 152 -6.51 -14.59 4.65
N PRO A 153 -5.63 -15.58 4.45
CA PRO A 153 -5.71 -16.52 3.33
C PRO A 153 -6.89 -17.49 3.46
N GLU A 154 -7.45 -17.61 4.66
CA GLU A 154 -8.70 -18.31 4.91
C GLU A 154 -9.81 -17.69 4.04
N PRO A 155 -10.40 -18.45 3.12
CA PRO A 155 -11.34 -17.87 2.18
C PRO A 155 -12.56 -17.34 2.91
N ILE A 156 -12.79 -16.02 2.88
CA ILE A 156 -14.08 -15.46 3.30
C ILE A 156 -15.07 -15.89 2.21
N ASN A 157 -15.96 -16.83 2.54
CA ASN A 157 -16.90 -17.44 1.59
C ASN A 157 -16.23 -18.11 0.36
N GLY A 158 -15.03 -18.67 0.51
CA GLY A 158 -14.35 -19.35 -0.61
C GLY A 158 -13.53 -18.41 -1.51
N LYS A 159 -13.44 -17.12 -1.19
CA LYS A 159 -12.70 -16.13 -1.99
C LYS A 159 -11.45 -15.59 -1.28
N CYS A 160 -10.33 -15.58 -2.01
CA CYS A 160 -9.13 -14.84 -1.63
C CYS A 160 -9.14 -13.45 -2.28
N TYR A 161 -8.57 -12.47 -1.59
CA TYR A 161 -8.58 -11.08 -2.04
C TYR A 161 -7.16 -10.58 -2.30
N PRO A 162 -6.90 -9.91 -3.44
CA PRO A 162 -5.58 -9.40 -3.81
C PRO A 162 -5.25 -8.07 -3.10
N HIS A 163 -5.89 -7.78 -1.97
CA HIS A 163 -5.82 -6.45 -1.38
C HIS A 163 -4.57 -6.29 -0.53
N LEU A 164 -4.04 -5.08 -0.51
CA LEU A 164 -2.94 -4.68 0.35
C LEU A 164 -3.26 -3.35 1.01
N ALA A 165 -2.88 -3.20 2.27
CA ALA A 165 -2.74 -1.91 2.93
C ALA A 165 -1.32 -1.78 3.48
N LEU A 166 -0.67 -0.65 3.30
CA LEU A 166 0.70 -0.44 3.79
C LEU A 166 0.95 1.00 4.22
N HIS A 167 1.90 1.19 5.12
CA HIS A 167 2.47 2.50 5.40
C HIS A 167 3.69 2.71 4.52
N LEU A 168 3.89 3.93 4.03
CA LEU A 168 5.10 4.38 3.37
C LEU A 168 5.78 5.42 4.25
N LEU A 169 7.07 5.23 4.45
CA LEU A 169 7.95 6.17 5.11
C LEU A 169 8.87 6.79 4.07
N ASP A 170 8.64 8.07 3.78
CA ASP A 170 9.56 8.87 2.98
C ASP A 170 10.27 9.88 3.87
N ARG A 171 11.57 9.63 4.10
CA ARG A 171 12.41 10.47 4.96
C ARG A 171 13.18 11.54 4.19
N THR A 172 12.93 11.65 2.89
CA THR A 172 13.70 12.51 1.99
C THR A 172 12.83 13.62 1.38
N ALA A 173 11.54 13.35 1.20
CA ALA A 173 10.61 14.31 0.64
C ALA A 173 9.91 15.11 1.75
N VAL A 174 9.87 16.43 1.55
CA VAL A 174 9.05 17.33 2.34
C VAL A 174 7.65 17.37 1.72
N ALA A 175 6.63 17.36 2.57
CA ALA A 175 5.25 17.50 2.16
C ALA A 175 5.08 18.80 1.38
N HIS A 176 4.57 18.68 0.17
CA HIS A 176 4.16 19.79 -0.67
C HIS A 176 2.64 19.80 -0.80
N ASP A 177 2.12 20.74 -1.57
CA ASP A 177 0.67 20.93 -1.75
C ASP A 177 -0.07 19.65 -2.18
N ASP A 178 -1.39 19.69 -1.99
CA ASP A 178 -2.34 18.60 -2.29
C ASP A 178 -2.38 18.20 -3.78
N GLY A 179 -1.71 18.96 -4.65
CA GLY A 179 -1.73 18.82 -6.11
C GLY A 179 -0.60 17.96 -6.69
N SER A 180 0.24 17.35 -5.84
CA SER A 180 1.42 16.60 -6.27
C SER A 180 1.48 15.21 -5.64
N ILE A 181 2.13 14.29 -6.36
CA ILE A 181 2.48 12.95 -5.87
C ILE A 181 4.00 12.78 -5.86
N LEU A 182 4.52 12.10 -4.86
CA LEU A 182 5.93 11.79 -4.73
C LEU A 182 6.30 10.55 -5.53
N TYR A 183 7.55 10.49 -5.94
CA TYR A 183 8.13 9.30 -6.55
C TYR A 183 7.98 8.07 -5.64
N SER A 184 8.27 8.17 -4.34
CA SER A 184 8.07 7.06 -3.39
C SER A 184 6.62 6.58 -3.35
N GLU A 185 5.66 7.50 -3.35
CA GLU A 185 4.23 7.20 -3.31
C GLU A 185 3.80 6.42 -4.55
N PHE A 186 4.14 6.93 -5.72
CA PHE A 186 3.85 6.23 -6.98
C PHE A 186 4.58 4.89 -7.09
N SER A 187 5.86 4.86 -6.70
CA SER A 187 6.68 3.64 -6.75
C SER A 187 6.12 2.55 -5.84
N ALA A 188 5.76 2.90 -4.60
CA ALA A 188 5.19 1.96 -3.63
C ALA A 188 3.89 1.36 -4.15
N LEU A 189 3.00 2.17 -4.74
CA LEU A 189 1.76 1.68 -5.36
C LEU A 189 2.04 0.70 -6.50
N VAL A 190 2.89 1.09 -7.46
CA VAL A 190 3.20 0.25 -8.64
C VAL A 190 3.87 -1.06 -8.23
N ILE A 191 4.85 -1.01 -7.34
CA ILE A 191 5.61 -2.18 -6.90
C ILE A 191 4.72 -3.11 -6.08
N ALA A 192 3.90 -2.59 -5.17
CA ALA A 192 2.96 -3.40 -4.39
C ALA A 192 1.91 -4.09 -5.30
N MET A 193 1.33 -3.35 -6.24
CA MET A 193 0.36 -3.91 -7.19
C MET A 193 0.99 -4.98 -8.08
N ARG A 194 2.19 -4.71 -8.62
CA ARG A 194 2.92 -5.66 -9.45
C ARG A 194 3.30 -6.92 -8.68
N GLY A 195 3.85 -6.78 -7.48
CA GLY A 195 4.23 -7.90 -6.63
C GLY A 195 3.03 -8.77 -6.29
N ARG A 196 1.89 -8.16 -5.99
CA ARG A 196 0.64 -8.89 -5.74
C ARG A 196 0.09 -9.59 -6.99
N ALA A 197 0.21 -8.98 -8.16
CA ALA A 197 -0.25 -9.55 -9.42
C ALA A 197 0.61 -10.73 -9.89
N LEU A 198 1.90 -10.69 -9.60
CA LEU A 198 2.85 -11.75 -9.94
C LEU A 198 2.97 -12.81 -8.85
N GLN A 199 2.50 -12.54 -7.62
CA GLN A 199 2.63 -13.40 -6.45
C GLN A 199 2.38 -14.88 -6.78
N PRO A 200 3.32 -15.78 -6.43
CA PRO A 200 3.19 -17.17 -6.77
C PRO A 200 2.23 -17.84 -5.80
N LYS A 201 1.48 -18.81 -6.31
CA LYS A 201 0.72 -19.73 -5.47
C LYS A 201 1.69 -20.74 -4.86
N VAL A 202 1.90 -20.64 -3.55
CA VAL A 202 2.69 -21.59 -2.77
C VAL A 202 1.75 -22.24 -1.75
N ASP A 203 1.63 -23.57 -1.80
CA ASP A 203 0.58 -24.32 -1.11
C ASP A 203 1.00 -24.78 0.30
N SER A 204 2.28 -24.68 0.66
CA SER A 204 2.78 -25.08 1.98
C SER A 204 3.73 -24.06 2.64
N GLU A 205 3.66 -23.96 3.96
CA GLU A 205 4.56 -23.13 4.79
C GLU A 205 6.02 -23.50 4.59
N SER A 206 6.34 -24.81 4.52
CA SER A 206 7.70 -25.28 4.30
C SER A 206 8.29 -24.85 2.95
N GLU A 207 7.50 -24.91 1.86
CA GLU A 207 7.95 -24.36 0.55
C GLU A 207 8.18 -22.84 0.63
N ARG A 208 7.41 -22.13 1.45
CA ARG A 208 7.57 -20.67 1.63
C ARG A 208 8.85 -20.36 2.40
N GLU A 209 9.13 -21.10 3.47
CA GLU A 209 10.38 -21.01 4.22
C GLU A 209 11.59 -21.27 3.32
N GLU A 210 11.56 -22.35 2.53
CA GLU A 210 12.64 -22.69 1.59
C GLU A 210 12.91 -21.58 0.57
N LEU A 211 11.85 -20.94 0.05
CA LEU A 211 11.98 -19.82 -0.88
C LEU A 211 12.50 -18.54 -0.22
N TYR A 212 12.13 -18.31 1.04
CA TYR A 212 12.58 -17.16 1.81
C TYR A 212 14.06 -17.27 2.21
N ASP A 213 14.53 -18.46 2.53
CA ASP A 213 15.92 -18.72 2.92
C ASP A 213 16.91 -18.65 1.73
N HIS A 214 16.42 -18.45 0.50
CA HIS A 214 17.27 -18.27 -0.67
C HIS A 214 17.95 -16.89 -0.65
N GLU A 215 19.24 -16.82 -1.02
CA GLU A 215 20.01 -15.56 -0.99
C GLU A 215 19.43 -14.44 -1.87
N ASP A 216 18.61 -14.81 -2.86
CA ASP A 216 17.97 -13.92 -3.83
C ASP A 216 16.50 -13.55 -3.45
N ALA A 217 16.07 -13.87 -2.22
CA ALA A 217 14.73 -13.55 -1.75
C ALA A 217 14.47 -12.03 -1.83
N GLY A 218 13.61 -11.62 -2.77
CA GLY A 218 13.16 -10.24 -2.95
C GLY A 218 13.63 -9.52 -4.21
N GLU A 219 14.50 -10.10 -5.06
CA GLU A 219 14.97 -9.43 -6.28
C GLU A 219 14.44 -10.02 -7.60
N GLU A 220 14.22 -11.33 -7.72
CA GLU A 220 13.54 -11.96 -8.88
C GLU A 220 13.42 -13.48 -8.68
N TYR A 221 12.43 -13.97 -7.91
CA TYR A 221 12.31 -15.42 -7.63
C TYR A 221 11.99 -16.29 -8.86
N LYS A 222 11.72 -15.70 -10.03
CA LYS A 222 11.26 -16.40 -11.24
C LYS A 222 12.22 -17.49 -11.70
N GLU A 223 13.49 -17.38 -11.33
CA GLU A 223 14.54 -18.35 -11.61
C GLU A 223 14.63 -19.49 -10.58
N VAL A 224 14.12 -19.26 -9.35
CA VAL A 224 14.20 -20.20 -8.22
C VAL A 224 12.93 -21.04 -8.09
N LEU A 225 11.77 -20.49 -8.49
CA LEU A 225 10.51 -21.22 -8.42
C LEU A 225 10.46 -22.43 -9.38
N PRO A 226 9.94 -23.58 -8.93
CA PRO A 226 9.75 -24.74 -9.80
C PRO A 226 8.77 -24.40 -10.93
N GLN A 227 9.28 -24.23 -12.15
CA GLN A 227 8.42 -23.89 -13.28
C GLN A 227 7.52 -25.07 -13.70
N PRO A 228 6.23 -24.81 -14.03
CA PRO A 228 5.54 -23.52 -13.96
C PRO A 228 4.75 -23.33 -12.65
N CYS A 229 5.22 -22.43 -11.76
CA CYS A 229 4.40 -21.92 -10.66
C CYS A 229 3.26 -21.06 -11.22
N LYS A 230 2.04 -21.32 -10.77
CA LYS A 230 0.86 -20.52 -11.14
C LYS A 230 0.79 -19.27 -10.26
N ALA A 231 0.33 -18.15 -10.81
CA ALA A 231 0.01 -16.97 -10.01
C ALA A 231 -1.10 -17.30 -9.00
N MET A 232 -1.08 -16.65 -7.84
CA MET A 232 -2.10 -16.78 -6.79
C MET A 232 -3.45 -16.22 -7.25
N PHE A 233 -3.44 -15.19 -8.11
CA PHE A 233 -4.63 -14.50 -8.60
C PHE A 233 -4.66 -14.45 -10.14
N PRO A 234 -4.77 -15.60 -10.83
CA PRO A 234 -4.58 -15.67 -12.28
C PRO A 234 -5.70 -14.97 -13.08
N ASP A 235 -6.90 -14.88 -12.51
CA ASP A 235 -8.10 -14.30 -13.14
C ASP A 235 -8.44 -12.90 -12.58
N GLU A 236 -7.53 -12.32 -11.80
CA GLU A 236 -7.73 -11.00 -11.22
C GLU A 236 -7.11 -9.91 -12.09
N GLU A 237 -7.81 -8.78 -12.19
CA GLU A 237 -7.40 -7.64 -13.00
C GLU A 237 -7.30 -6.34 -12.19
N THR A 238 -7.72 -6.32 -10.93
CA THR A 238 -7.98 -5.08 -10.15
C THR A 238 -6.86 -4.72 -9.17
N PHE A 239 -6.27 -5.71 -8.49
CA PHE A 239 -5.17 -5.55 -7.51
C PHE A 239 -5.21 -4.29 -6.63
N PRO A 240 -6.21 -4.10 -5.76
CA PRO A 240 -6.34 -2.89 -4.95
C PRO A 240 -5.23 -2.74 -3.90
N VAL A 241 -4.69 -1.52 -3.78
CA VAL A 241 -3.68 -1.15 -2.77
C VAL A 241 -4.12 0.13 -2.06
N LEU A 242 -4.07 0.10 -0.74
CA LEU A 242 -4.22 1.25 0.12
C LEU A 242 -2.85 1.65 0.69
N LEU A 243 -2.49 2.93 0.59
CA LEU A 243 -1.20 3.45 1.04
C LEU A 243 -1.42 4.59 2.03
N ILE A 244 -0.82 4.47 3.20
CA ILE A 244 -0.67 5.58 4.15
C ILE A 244 0.72 6.18 3.95
N SER A 245 0.82 7.30 3.23
CA SER A 245 2.09 7.98 3.00
C SER A 245 2.40 8.92 4.16
N CYS A 246 3.49 8.66 4.88
CA CYS A 246 4.02 9.50 5.96
C CYS A 246 5.24 10.27 5.44
N VAL A 247 5.16 11.59 5.46
CA VAL A 247 6.12 12.51 4.86
C VAL A 247 6.54 13.61 5.84
N LEU A 248 7.73 14.17 5.63
CA LEU A 248 8.23 15.28 6.45
C LEU A 248 7.36 16.54 6.24
N PRO A 249 7.30 17.49 7.18
CA PRO A 249 7.91 17.44 8.50
C PRO A 249 7.17 16.47 9.43
N GLN A 250 5.84 16.51 9.52
CA GLN A 250 5.02 15.51 10.22
C GLN A 250 3.61 15.50 9.62
N HIS A 251 3.52 15.04 8.36
CA HIS A 251 2.27 14.99 7.60
C HIS A 251 2.01 13.58 7.05
N ALA A 252 0.75 13.31 6.74
CA ALA A 252 0.40 12.10 6.03
C ALA A 252 -0.76 12.31 5.07
N ARG A 253 -0.87 11.41 4.09
CA ARG A 253 -2.01 11.34 3.16
C ARG A 253 -2.31 9.90 2.80
N ILE A 254 -3.53 9.69 2.34
CA ILE A 254 -4.09 8.38 2.01
C ILE A 254 -4.12 8.27 0.50
N PHE A 255 -3.67 7.13 -0.01
CA PHE A 255 -3.94 6.72 -1.39
C PHE A 255 -4.73 5.44 -1.43
N ALA A 256 -5.67 5.36 -2.37
CA ALA A 256 -6.28 4.12 -2.80
C ALA A 256 -6.04 3.96 -4.30
N ALA A 257 -5.39 2.87 -4.69
CA ALA A 257 -5.07 2.59 -6.08
C ALA A 257 -5.61 1.23 -6.51
N CYS A 258 -6.00 1.12 -7.77
CA CYS A 258 -6.39 -0.14 -8.38
C CYS A 258 -6.24 -0.08 -9.89
N MET A 259 -6.12 -1.24 -10.52
CA MET A 259 -6.29 -1.38 -11.95
C MET A 259 -7.79 -1.35 -12.28
N TYR A 260 -8.18 -0.54 -13.25
CA TYR A 260 -9.54 -0.47 -13.75
C TYR A 260 -9.53 -0.10 -15.24
N GLN A 261 -10.23 -0.90 -16.06
CA GLN A 261 -10.36 -0.68 -17.51
C GLN A 261 -9.02 -0.38 -18.22
N GLY A 262 -7.95 -1.10 -17.85
CA GLY A 262 -6.63 -0.92 -18.46
C GLY A 262 -5.85 0.31 -18.00
N LYS A 263 -6.23 0.93 -16.89
CA LYS A 263 -5.50 2.03 -16.25
C LYS A 263 -5.25 1.76 -14.77
N LEU A 264 -4.15 2.27 -14.26
CA LEU A 264 -3.89 2.45 -12.84
C LEU A 264 -4.63 3.71 -12.39
N VAL A 265 -5.72 3.55 -11.65
CA VAL A 265 -6.44 4.67 -11.03
C VAL A 265 -5.87 4.88 -9.63
N ILE A 266 -5.44 6.10 -9.32
CA ILE A 266 -4.87 6.51 -8.04
C ILE A 266 -5.76 7.60 -7.47
N ARG A 267 -6.34 7.35 -6.30
CA ARG A 267 -7.04 8.36 -5.50
C ARG A 267 -6.13 8.85 -4.41
N GLN A 268 -5.97 10.16 -4.32
CA GLN A 268 -5.14 10.83 -3.34
C GLN A 268 -6.02 11.72 -2.46
N SER A 269 -5.89 11.60 -1.15
CA SER A 269 -6.50 12.54 -0.21
C SER A 269 -5.80 13.90 -0.22
N LYS A 270 -6.41 14.90 0.41
CA LYS A 270 -5.66 16.07 0.91
C LYS A 270 -4.52 15.62 1.86
N LEU A 271 -3.56 16.50 2.07
CA LEU A 271 -2.51 16.35 3.07
C LEU A 271 -3.07 16.63 4.47
N TYR A 272 -2.80 15.74 5.41
CA TYR A 272 -3.20 15.87 6.80
C TYR A 272 -2.00 16.18 7.69
N SER A 273 -2.20 17.10 8.62
CA SER A 273 -1.19 17.44 9.63
C SER A 273 -1.24 16.44 10.79
N PHE A 274 -0.06 15.97 11.18
CA PHE A 274 0.20 15.21 12.40
C PHE A 274 1.16 15.96 13.34
N GLU A 275 1.39 17.25 13.10
CA GLU A 275 2.31 18.08 13.89
C GLU A 275 1.91 18.18 15.36
N TRP A 276 0.61 18.02 15.65
CA TRP A 276 0.04 18.11 16.99
C TRP A 276 -0.77 16.86 17.28
N ARG A 277 -0.38 16.10 18.30
CA ARG A 277 -0.98 14.80 18.63
C ARG A 277 -2.49 14.88 18.88
N ASP A 278 -2.95 15.95 19.51
CA ASP A 278 -4.35 16.17 19.88
C ASP A 278 -5.24 16.52 18.68
N LYS A 279 -4.64 17.02 17.59
CA LYS A 279 -5.33 17.35 16.33
C LYS A 279 -5.10 16.33 15.24
N ALA A 280 -4.13 15.43 15.42
CA ALA A 280 -3.81 14.39 14.45
C ALA A 280 -5.04 13.50 14.17
N PRO A 281 -5.38 13.26 12.89
CA PRO A 281 -6.55 12.44 12.52
C PRO A 281 -6.27 10.94 12.65
N VAL A 282 -5.72 10.51 13.81
CA VAL A 282 -5.29 9.12 14.06
C VAL A 282 -6.44 8.14 13.84
N GLU A 283 -7.64 8.45 14.34
CA GLU A 283 -8.80 7.58 14.20
C GLU A 283 -9.16 7.36 12.72
N LEU A 284 -9.12 8.39 11.88
CA LEU A 284 -9.38 8.27 10.43
C LEU A 284 -8.36 7.33 9.79
N PHE A 285 -7.06 7.61 9.99
CA PHE A 285 -5.98 6.86 9.36
C PHE A 285 -5.94 5.40 9.83
N THR A 286 -6.13 5.13 11.11
CA THR A 286 -6.22 3.75 11.63
C THR A 286 -7.41 3.01 11.06
N ARG A 287 -8.60 3.62 10.98
CA ARG A 287 -9.78 2.98 10.39
C ARG A 287 -9.59 2.64 8.92
N VAL A 288 -9.02 3.57 8.17
CA VAL A 288 -8.71 3.39 6.74
C VAL A 288 -7.65 2.30 6.57
N PHE A 289 -6.56 2.32 7.34
CA PHE A 289 -5.54 1.27 7.28
C PHE A 289 -6.09 -0.13 7.62
N LEU A 290 -7.06 -0.21 8.54
CA LEU A 290 -7.79 -1.44 8.88
C LEU A 290 -8.96 -1.76 7.92
N SER A 291 -8.93 -1.26 6.68
CA SER A 291 -10.00 -1.56 5.74
C SER A 291 -10.04 -3.04 5.37
N LYS A 292 -11.22 -3.64 5.39
CA LYS A 292 -11.46 -4.98 4.83
C LYS A 292 -11.71 -4.88 3.32
N PRO A 293 -11.42 -5.94 2.55
CA PRO A 293 -11.69 -5.97 1.12
C PRO A 293 -13.20 -5.99 0.85
N VAL A 294 -13.62 -5.33 -0.24
CA VAL A 294 -15.00 -5.35 -0.73
C VAL A 294 -15.05 -6.08 -2.06
N ASP A 295 -15.94 -7.08 -2.18
CA ASP A 295 -16.20 -7.72 -3.46
C ASP A 295 -17.18 -6.89 -4.28
N ILE A 296 -16.72 -6.32 -5.38
CA ILE A 296 -17.56 -5.54 -6.29
C ILE A 296 -17.78 -6.29 -7.61
N LYS A 297 -17.53 -7.62 -7.62
CA LYS A 297 -17.97 -8.53 -8.68
C LYS A 297 -19.49 -8.72 -8.62
N GLY A 298 -20.21 -7.65 -8.94
CA GLY A 298 -21.65 -7.55 -9.11
C GLY A 298 -22.07 -6.52 -10.16
N GLU A 299 -21.15 -5.65 -10.64
CA GLU A 299 -21.43 -4.63 -11.65
C GLU A 299 -21.02 -5.01 -13.09
N THR A 300 -20.57 -6.24 -13.32
CA THR A 300 -20.32 -6.76 -14.69
C THR A 300 -21.58 -7.26 -15.41
N GLY A 301 -22.77 -6.82 -14.97
CA GLY A 301 -24.05 -7.10 -15.61
C GLY A 301 -24.47 -6.08 -16.69
N LEU A 302 -23.63 -5.10 -17.01
CA LEU A 302 -23.89 -4.08 -18.05
C LEU A 302 -22.78 -4.07 -19.10
N CYS A 303 -22.70 -5.17 -19.86
CA CYS A 303 -22.26 -5.15 -21.26
C CYS A 303 -23.31 -5.88 -22.10
#